data_AF-A0A645I0U9-F1
#
_entry.id   AF-A0A645I0U9-F1
#
_cell.length_a   1.000
_cell.length_b   1.000
_cell.length_c   1.000
_cell.angle_alpha   90.00
_cell.angle_beta   90.00
_cell.angle_gamma   90.00
#
_symmetry.space_group_name_H-M   'P 1'
#
loop_
_entity.id
_entity.type
_entity.pdbx_description
1 polymer ?
#
loop_
_entity_poly.entity_id
_entity_poly.type
_entity_poly.pdbx_seq_one_letter_code
_entity_poly.pdbx_strand_id
1 'polypeptide(L)' 'MWCEEKACEEKLKEVAGVTSRCMPFEQEKLSDKCVCCGKEAKKMVYWGKAY' A
#
# COMPACT_ATOMS: atom_id res chain seq x y z
N MET A 1 -1.76 3.00 -3.92
CA MET A 1 -1.13 1.95 -4.76
C MET A 1 0.18 1.51 -4.12
N TRP A 2 0.56 0.23 -4.23
CA TRP A 2 1.68 -0.39 -3.49
C TRP A 2 2.68 -1.10 -4.41
N CYS A 3 3.97 -1.08 -4.04
CA CYS A 3 5.07 -1.70 -4.78
C CYS A 3 5.36 -3.16 -4.43
N GLU A 4 4.53 -3.79 -3.57
CA GLU A 4 4.73 -5.16 -3.04
C GLU A 4 5.94 -5.35 -2.10
N GLU A 5 6.65 -4.28 -1.74
CA GLU A 5 7.79 -4.38 -0.81
C GLU A 5 7.32 -4.39 0.65
N LYS A 6 7.69 -5.45 1.39
CA LYS A 6 7.46 -5.55 2.85
C LYS A 6 8.05 -4.36 3.62
N ALA A 7 9.21 -3.86 3.20
CA ALA A 7 9.84 -2.67 3.79
C ALA A 7 8.98 -1.40 3.68
N CYS A 8 8.05 -1.33 2.72
CA CYS A 8 7.08 -0.23 2.64
C CYS A 8 5.88 -0.45 3.57
N GLU A 9 5.47 -1.70 3.80
CA GLU A 9 4.41 -2.04 4.74
C GLU A 9 4.85 -1.79 6.19
N GLU A 10 6.07 -2.19 6.58
CA GLU A 10 6.60 -1.93 7.92
C GLU A 10 6.76 -0.42 8.17
N LYS A 11 7.28 0.34 7.20
CA LYS A 11 7.32 1.82 7.29
C LYS A 11 5.94 2.45 7.42
N LEU A 12 4.92 1.97 6.70
CA LEU A 12 3.55 2.49 6.83
C LEU A 12 2.93 2.14 8.20
N LYS A 13 3.29 1.00 8.77
CA LYS A 13 2.90 0.60 10.12
C LYS A 13 3.60 1.46 11.20
N GLU A 14 4.88 1.74 11.04
CA GLU A 14 5.65 2.59 11.99
C GLU A 14 5.25 4.07 11.92
N VAL A 15 5.15 4.63 10.72
CA VAL A 15 4.92 6.08 10.51
C VAL A 15 3.44 6.46 10.64
N ALA A 16 2.53 5.62 10.14
CA ALA A 16 1.10 5.94 10.07
C ALA A 16 0.20 4.98 10.87
N GLY A 17 0.74 3.90 11.44
CA GLY A 17 -0.07 2.92 12.18
C GLY A 17 -1.04 2.12 11.31
N VAL A 18 -0.85 2.11 9.99
CA VAL A 18 -1.74 1.42 9.03
C VAL A 18 -1.11 0.14 8.52
N THR A 19 -1.93 -0.89 8.30
CA THR A 19 -1.51 -2.14 7.64
C THR A 19 -2.25 -2.32 6.32
N SER A 20 -1.68 -3.17 5.45
CA SER A 20 -2.41 -3.69 4.29
C SER A 20 -3.60 -4.52 4.78
N ARG A 21 -4.79 -4.27 4.22
CA ARG A 21 -6.03 -4.94 4.66
C ARG A 21 -6.64 -5.84 3.60
N CYS A 22 -6.86 -5.28 2.41
CA CYS A 22 -7.51 -5.99 1.33
C CYS A 22 -6.94 -5.52 0.00
N MET A 23 -6.72 -6.47 -0.91
CA MET A 23 -6.42 -6.23 -2.30
C MET A 23 -7.73 -6.48 -3.08
N PRO A 24 -8.38 -5.44 -3.65
CA PRO A 24 -9.58 -5.66 -4.44
C PRO A 24 -9.26 -6.51 -5.69
N PHE A 25 -10.21 -7.36 -6.06
CA PHE A 25 -10.10 -8.20 -7.26
C PHE A 25 -10.11 -7.35 -8.55
N GLU A 26 -10.93 -6.31 -8.57
CA GLU A 26 -10.91 -5.28 -9.61
C GLU A 26 -9.87 -4.22 -9.25
N GLN A 27 -8.81 -4.13 -10.04
CA GLN A 27 -7.68 -3.24 -9.79
C GLN A 27 -7.69 -2.03 -10.71
N GLU A 28 -8.39 -0.98 -10.31
CA GLU A 28 -8.30 0.32 -10.98
C GLU A 28 -6.89 0.94 -10.82
N LYS A 29 -6.28 1.34 -11.93
CA LYS A 29 -4.99 2.05 -11.94
C LYS A 29 -5.16 3.53 -11.56
N LEU A 30 -5.21 3.81 -10.26
CA LEU A 30 -5.38 5.18 -9.75
C LEU A 30 -4.10 6.05 -9.75
N SER A 31 -2.88 5.51 -9.90
CA SER A 31 -1.66 6.33 -9.65
C SER A 31 -0.32 5.87 -10.26
N ASP A 32 -0.11 4.57 -10.47
CA ASP A 32 1.17 3.91 -10.82
C ASP A 32 2.40 4.20 -9.94
N LYS A 33 2.33 5.06 -8.92
CA LYS A 33 3.38 5.27 -7.90
C LYS A 33 2.99 4.70 -6.54
N CYS A 34 3.99 4.21 -5.81
CA CYS A 34 3.81 3.64 -4.48
C CYS A 34 3.65 4.74 -3.44
N VAL A 35 2.61 4.62 -2.60
CA VAL A 35 2.26 5.59 -1.55
C VAL A 35 3.35 5.78 -0.49
N CYS A 36 4.25 4.79 -0.30
CA CYS A 36 5.33 4.87 0.69
C CYS A 36 6.67 5.34 0.08
N CYS A 37 7.08 4.80 -1.08
CA CYS A 37 8.44 4.98 -1.60
C CYS A 37 8.52 5.67 -2.98
N GLY A 38 7.39 6.03 -3.61
CA GLY A 38 7.36 6.70 -4.91
C GLY A 38 7.77 5.85 -6.13
N LYS A 39 8.34 4.64 -5.92
CA LYS A 39 8.62 3.64 -6.97
C LYS A 39 7.33 3.20 -7.68
N GLU A 40 7.45 2.52 -8.81
CA GLU A 40 6.32 1.92 -9.52
C GLU A 40 5.45 1.04 -8.60
N ALA A 41 4.15 1.27 -8.64
CA ALA A 41 3.16 0.49 -7.90
C ALA A 41 2.50 -0.54 -8.81
N LYS A 42 2.51 -1.78 -8.34
CA LYS A 42 2.01 -2.94 -9.09
C LYS A 42 0.60 -3.33 -8.70
N LYS A 43 0.17 -2.97 -7.48
CA LYS A 43 -1.13 -3.39 -6.93
C LYS A 43 -1.89 -2.25 -6.26
N MET A 44 -3.22 -2.26 -6.40
CA MET A 44 -4.10 -1.52 -5.51
C MET A 44 -4.27 -2.31 -4.22
N VAL A 45 -4.11 -1.64 -3.07
CA VAL A 45 -4.30 -2.23 -1.73
C VAL A 45 -4.94 -1.17 -0.86
N TYR A 46 -5.97 -1.57 -0.12
CA TYR A 46 -6.59 -0.75 0.91
C TYR A 46 -5.72 -0.79 2.18
N TRP A 47 -5.34 0.40 2.63
CA TRP A 47 -4.61 0.63 3.87
C TRP A 47 -5.58 1.07 4.96
N GLY A 48 -5.44 0.53 6.17
CA GLY A 48 -6.29 0.90 7.28
C GLY A 48 -5.62 0.66 8.62
N LYS A 49 -5.94 1.49 9.60
CA LYS A 49 -5.52 1.28 10.99
C LYS A 49 -6.34 0.16 11.62
N ALA A 50 -5.67 -0.74 12.35
CA ALA A 50 -6.33 -1.72 13.20
C ALA A 50 -6.53 -1.13 14.61
N TYR A 51 -7.59 -1.56 15.28
CA TYR A 51 -7.68 -1.53 16.73
C TYR A 51 -6.76 -2.60 17.32
#